data_AF-A0A7S1PQ00-F1
#
_entry.id   AF-A0A7S1PQ00-F1
#
_cell.length_a   1.000
_cell.length_b   1.000
_cell.length_c   1.000
_cell.angle_alpha   90.00
_cell.angle_beta   90.00
_cell.angle_gamma   90.00
#
_symmetry.space_group_name_H-M   'P 1'
#
loop_
_entity.id
_entity.type
_entity.pdbx_description
1 polymer ?
#
loop_
_entity_poly.entity_id
_entity_poly.type
_entity_poly.pdbx_seq_one_letter_code
_entity_poly.pdbx_strand_id
1 'polypeptide(L)'
;VREQQREASEARAGLLTGLFNLSPASVSAAVVQRCDEQNTALFDRAQEAFDQIVTELKDCMENVGISAKEMISSLCQELEIHDARQEWGDHESVQDLVNAEVQPGLQACLDHVAALVRAITDLRSRQEEQQQDAVKPVVGLFRSLAKAHAELSQGMQRVRVEYQGEVEDCEKEHEDASEQVEQELARVHDEMHEEAHHSGLTELKEQAFAKLLEMEGAYRAHAEQDCEKEHE
;
A
#
# COMPACT_ATOMS: atom_id res chain seq x y z
N VAL A 1 -2.30 -23.59 -16.04
CA VAL A 1 -1.69 -22.37 -16.62
C VAL A 1 -2.70 -21.24 -16.87
N ARG A 2 -3.60 -21.31 -17.87
CA ARG A 2 -4.54 -20.20 -18.16
C ARG A 2 -5.46 -19.90 -16.97
N GLU A 3 -6.00 -20.94 -16.33
CA GLU A 3 -6.85 -20.78 -15.13
C GLU A 3 -6.08 -20.12 -13.98
N GLN A 4 -4.88 -20.64 -13.64
CA GLN A 4 -4.03 -20.08 -12.57
C GLN A 4 -3.62 -18.62 -12.83
N GLN A 5 -3.33 -18.25 -14.08
CA GLN A 5 -3.03 -16.86 -14.40
C GLN A 5 -4.26 -15.96 -14.28
N ARG A 6 -5.43 -16.47 -14.66
CA ARG A 6 -6.68 -15.76 -14.46
C ARG A 6 -6.95 -15.56 -12.97
N GLU A 7 -6.79 -16.59 -12.16
CA GLU A 7 -6.91 -16.54 -10.71
C GLU A 7 -5.93 -15.53 -10.08
N ALA A 8 -4.65 -15.56 -10.47
CA ALA A 8 -3.65 -14.61 -9.97
C ALA A 8 -3.99 -13.17 -10.38
N SER A 9 -4.42 -12.95 -11.63
CA SER A 9 -4.84 -11.64 -12.12
C SER A 9 -6.10 -11.13 -11.42
N GLU A 10 -7.09 -12.00 -11.20
CA GLU A 10 -8.33 -11.67 -10.48
C GLU A 10 -8.04 -11.37 -9.00
N ALA A 11 -7.15 -12.14 -8.37
CA ALA A 11 -6.71 -11.89 -7.00
C ALA A 11 -5.99 -10.53 -6.88
N ARG A 12 -5.06 -10.23 -7.79
CA ARG A 12 -4.37 -8.92 -7.84
C ARG A 12 -5.36 -7.77 -8.04
N ALA A 13 -6.31 -7.90 -8.95
CA ALA A 13 -7.37 -6.92 -9.15
C ALA A 13 -8.24 -6.75 -7.90
N GLY A 14 -8.53 -7.84 -7.20
CA GLY A 14 -9.26 -7.85 -5.93
C GLY A 14 -8.51 -7.11 -4.81
N LEU A 15 -7.19 -7.29 -4.71
CA LEU A 15 -6.35 -6.54 -3.76
C LEU A 15 -6.42 -5.03 -4.02
N LEU A 16 -6.25 -4.61 -5.27
CA LEU A 16 -6.32 -3.20 -5.65
C LEU A 16 -7.71 -2.62 -5.42
N THR A 17 -8.76 -3.34 -5.81
CA THR A 17 -10.15 -2.94 -5.57
C THR A 17 -10.42 -2.81 -4.07
N GLY A 18 -9.86 -3.71 -3.26
CA GLY A 18 -9.89 -3.64 -1.81
C GLY A 18 -9.32 -2.33 -1.28
N LEU A 19 -8.15 -1.90 -1.77
CA LEU A 19 -7.55 -0.61 -1.41
C LEU A 19 -8.44 0.58 -1.80
N PHE A 20 -8.99 0.59 -3.02
CA PHE A 20 -9.86 1.68 -3.49
C PHE A 20 -11.20 1.77 -2.76
N ASN A 21 -11.67 0.67 -2.18
CA ASN A 21 -12.90 0.64 -1.38
C ASN A 21 -12.69 1.01 0.09
N LEU A 22 -11.46 1.24 0.53
CA LEU A 22 -11.20 1.71 1.90
C LEU A 22 -11.69 3.15 2.07
N SER A 23 -12.34 3.39 3.20
CA SER A 23 -12.53 4.77 3.67
C SER A 23 -11.16 5.43 3.87
N PRO A 24 -10.98 6.73 3.55
CA PRO A 24 -9.74 7.45 3.80
C PRO A 24 -9.22 7.30 5.23
N ALA A 25 -10.13 7.27 6.22
CA ALA A 25 -9.81 7.10 7.63
C ALA A 25 -9.23 5.70 7.97
N SER A 26 -9.49 4.70 7.13
CA SER A 26 -9.04 3.32 7.29
C SER A 26 -7.74 3.04 6.52
N VAL A 27 -7.28 3.97 5.69
CA VAL A 27 -6.02 3.86 4.96
C VAL A 27 -4.87 4.06 5.94
N SER A 28 -4.13 2.99 6.20
CA SER A 28 -2.97 2.99 7.09
C SER A 28 -1.79 2.28 6.45
N ALA A 29 -0.58 2.61 6.90
CA ALA A 29 0.65 2.00 6.40
C ALA A 29 0.61 0.46 6.50
N ALA A 30 0.03 -0.07 7.58
CA ALA A 30 -0.12 -1.51 7.80
C ALA A 30 -1.02 -2.19 6.75
N VAL A 31 -2.13 -1.53 6.37
CA VAL A 31 -3.05 -2.08 5.35
C VAL A 31 -2.39 -2.08 3.97
N VAL A 32 -1.69 -1.00 3.63
CA VAL A 32 -0.97 -0.91 2.36
C VAL A 32 0.19 -1.90 2.29
N GLN A 33 0.94 -2.06 3.39
CA GLN A 33 2.01 -3.04 3.49
C GLN A 33 1.47 -4.47 3.32
N ARG A 34 0.35 -4.81 3.97
CA ARG A 34 -0.29 -6.11 3.80
C ARG A 34 -0.69 -6.38 2.33
N CYS A 35 -1.19 -5.36 1.63
CA CYS A 35 -1.50 -5.49 0.21
C CYS A 35 -0.24 -5.78 -0.63
N ASP A 36 0.88 -5.14 -0.32
CA ASP A 36 2.16 -5.35 -1.01
C ASP A 36 2.73 -6.76 -0.76
N GLU A 37 2.67 -7.22 0.49
CA GLU A 37 3.03 -8.58 0.90
C GLU A 37 2.17 -9.63 0.20
N GLN A 38 0.85 -9.41 0.14
CA GLN A 38 -0.07 -10.30 -0.56
C GLN A 38 0.20 -10.34 -2.07
N ASN A 39 0.51 -9.20 -2.69
CA ASN A 39 0.88 -9.15 -4.11
C ASN A 39 2.18 -9.93 -4.38
N THR A 40 3.16 -9.82 -3.49
CA THR A 40 4.43 -10.57 -3.56
C THR A 40 4.17 -12.07 -3.45
N ALA A 41 3.38 -12.50 -2.46
CA ALA A 41 3.02 -13.91 -2.30
C ALA A 41 2.27 -14.49 -3.52
N LEU A 42 1.41 -13.69 -4.17
CA LEU A 42 0.75 -14.09 -5.42
C LEU A 42 1.74 -14.27 -6.56
N PHE A 43 2.75 -13.40 -6.66
CA PHE A 43 3.82 -13.50 -7.63
C PHE A 43 4.66 -14.77 -7.42
N ASP A 44 5.13 -15.01 -6.19
CA ASP A 44 5.94 -16.18 -5.86
C ASP A 44 5.20 -17.48 -6.21
N ARG A 45 3.91 -17.58 -5.83
CA ARG A 45 3.08 -18.74 -6.14
C ARG A 45 2.86 -18.94 -7.64
N ALA A 46 2.69 -17.86 -8.40
CA ALA A 46 2.54 -17.93 -9.85
C ALA A 46 3.85 -18.40 -10.51
N GLN A 47 4.99 -17.93 -10.00
CA GLN A 47 6.31 -18.30 -10.49
C GLN A 47 6.64 -19.77 -10.18
N GLU A 48 6.37 -20.25 -8.96
CA GLU A 48 6.55 -21.67 -8.60
C GLU A 48 5.74 -22.60 -9.51
N ALA A 49 4.45 -22.28 -9.74
CA ALA A 49 3.60 -23.05 -10.63
C ALA A 49 4.15 -23.05 -12.07
N PHE A 50 4.72 -21.92 -12.50
CA PHE A 50 5.32 -21.79 -13.81
C PHE A 50 6.61 -22.61 -13.97
N ASP A 51 7.49 -22.56 -12.97
CA ASP A 51 8.74 -23.33 -12.94
C ASP A 51 8.47 -24.84 -13.01
N GLN A 52 7.39 -25.30 -12.37
CA GLN A 52 6.94 -26.69 -12.47
C GLN A 52 6.53 -27.05 -13.90
N ILE A 53 5.74 -26.21 -14.57
CA ILE A 53 5.32 -26.42 -15.97
C ILE A 53 6.54 -26.41 -16.91
N VAL A 54 7.49 -25.52 -16.69
CA VAL A 54 8.73 -25.44 -17.49
C VAL A 54 9.56 -26.72 -17.32
N THR A 55 9.58 -27.28 -16.12
CA THR A 55 10.24 -28.57 -15.86
C THR A 55 9.55 -29.69 -16.62
N GLU A 56 8.23 -29.80 -16.53
CA GLU A 56 7.45 -30.80 -17.27
C GLU A 56 7.62 -30.67 -18.80
N LEU A 57 7.72 -29.44 -19.32
CA LEU A 57 7.98 -29.19 -20.74
C LEU A 57 9.39 -29.62 -21.17
N LYS A 58 10.40 -29.43 -20.32
CA LYS A 58 11.77 -29.90 -20.59
C LYS A 58 11.82 -31.43 -20.60
N ASP A 59 11.17 -32.07 -19.64
CA ASP A 59 11.10 -33.54 -19.58
C ASP A 59 10.35 -34.10 -20.80
N CYS A 60 9.26 -33.46 -21.21
CA CYS A 60 8.54 -33.82 -22.43
C CYS A 60 9.42 -33.70 -23.67
N MET A 61 10.18 -32.60 -23.80
CA MET A 61 11.11 -32.39 -24.91
C MET A 61 12.23 -33.45 -24.93
N GLU A 62 12.78 -33.80 -23.77
CA GLU A 62 13.77 -34.87 -23.65
C GLU A 62 13.20 -36.23 -24.09
N ASN A 63 11.99 -36.56 -23.61
CA ASN A 63 11.30 -37.79 -23.99
C ASN A 63 11.00 -37.86 -25.50
N VAL A 64 10.60 -36.74 -26.11
CA VAL A 64 10.43 -36.65 -27.57
C VAL A 64 11.76 -36.89 -28.28
N GLY A 65 12.87 -36.36 -27.77
CA GLY A 65 14.20 -36.59 -28.32
C GLY A 65 14.67 -38.04 -28.19
N ILE A 66 14.33 -38.72 -27.09
CA ILE A 66 14.60 -40.16 -26.89
C ILE A 66 13.77 -40.98 -27.88
N SER A 67 12.45 -40.75 -27.92
CA SER A 67 11.53 -41.48 -28.80
C SER A 67 11.89 -41.29 -30.29
N ALA A 68 12.32 -40.09 -30.68
CA ALA A 68 12.84 -39.81 -32.01
C ALA A 68 14.06 -40.68 -32.38
N LYS A 69 15.00 -40.87 -31.45
CA LYS A 69 16.18 -41.74 -31.64
C LYS A 69 15.79 -43.21 -31.71
N GLU A 70 14.85 -43.65 -30.88
CA GLU A 70 14.31 -45.02 -30.91
C GLU A 70 13.63 -45.30 -32.26
N MET A 71 12.81 -44.38 -32.75
CA MET A 71 12.16 -44.48 -34.05
C MET A 71 13.17 -44.52 -35.21
N ILE A 72 14.23 -43.71 -35.18
CA ILE A 72 15.33 -43.79 -36.16
C ILE A 72 15.99 -45.17 -36.11
N SER A 73 16.29 -45.68 -34.93
CA SER A 73 16.91 -47.00 -34.75
C SER A 73 16.02 -48.13 -35.31
N SER A 74 14.71 -48.09 -35.02
CA SER A 74 13.74 -49.02 -35.58
C SER A 74 13.63 -48.91 -37.10
N LEU A 75 13.62 -47.69 -37.64
CA LEU A 75 13.61 -47.47 -39.09
C LEU A 75 14.86 -48.06 -39.76
N CYS A 76 16.05 -47.85 -39.17
CA CYS A 76 17.28 -48.46 -39.67
C CYS A 76 17.18 -49.99 -39.70
N GLN A 77 16.71 -50.61 -38.61
CA GLN A 77 16.55 -52.07 -38.53
C GLN A 77 15.55 -52.60 -39.57
N GLU A 78 14.40 -51.94 -39.75
CA GLU A 78 13.40 -52.36 -40.74
C GLU A 78 13.96 -52.27 -42.16
N LEU A 79 14.65 -51.18 -42.50
CA LEU A 79 15.28 -51.00 -43.81
C LEU A 79 16.41 -52.02 -44.06
N GLU A 80 17.18 -52.39 -43.03
CA GLU A 80 18.19 -53.45 -43.11
C GLU A 80 17.55 -54.82 -43.35
N ILE A 81 16.44 -55.14 -42.68
CA ILE A 81 15.71 -56.41 -42.84
C ILE A 81 15.12 -56.54 -44.25
N HIS A 82 14.62 -55.45 -44.81
CA HIS A 82 14.03 -55.43 -46.15
C HIS A 82 15.08 -55.50 -47.28
N ASP A 83 16.37 -55.27 -46.99
CA ASP A 83 17.54 -55.41 -47.89
C ASP A 83 17.35 -54.84 -49.31
N ALA A 84 16.61 -53.74 -49.42
CA ALA A 84 16.29 -53.06 -50.68
C ALA A 84 17.42 -52.14 -51.15
N ARG A 85 18.66 -52.64 -51.20
CA ARG A 85 19.87 -51.84 -51.48
C ARG A 85 19.84 -51.05 -52.79
N GLN A 86 19.05 -51.51 -53.76
CA GLN A 86 18.88 -50.81 -55.05
C GLN A 86 18.13 -49.48 -54.91
N GLU A 87 17.36 -49.31 -53.83
CA GLU A 87 16.59 -48.08 -53.54
C GLU A 87 17.37 -47.08 -52.69
N TRP A 88 18.56 -47.45 -52.18
CA TRP A 88 19.39 -46.58 -51.34
C TRP A 88 20.20 -45.55 -52.14
N GLY A 89 20.12 -45.57 -53.47
CA GLY A 89 20.83 -44.62 -54.33
C GLY A 89 22.35 -44.71 -54.17
N ASP A 90 22.99 -43.57 -53.88
CA ASP A 90 24.45 -43.44 -53.72
C ASP A 90 24.92 -43.68 -52.27
N HIS A 91 24.04 -44.11 -51.36
CA HIS A 91 24.38 -44.30 -49.95
C HIS A 91 24.99 -45.69 -49.68
N GLU A 92 26.12 -45.71 -48.96
CA GLU A 92 26.87 -46.95 -48.66
C GLU A 92 26.20 -47.81 -47.58
N SER A 93 25.37 -47.21 -46.73
CA SER A 93 24.63 -47.90 -45.65
C SER A 93 23.24 -47.30 -45.41
N VAL A 94 22.34 -48.06 -44.77
CA VAL A 94 21.04 -47.57 -44.30
C VAL A 94 21.21 -46.38 -43.36
N GLN A 95 22.24 -46.42 -42.51
CA GLN A 95 22.54 -45.33 -41.59
C GLN A 95 22.88 -44.05 -42.36
N ASP A 96 23.64 -44.13 -43.45
CA ASP A 96 23.98 -42.97 -44.28
C ASP A 96 22.75 -42.40 -44.99
N LEU A 97 21.86 -43.28 -45.48
CA LEU A 97 20.58 -42.88 -46.07
C LEU A 97 19.68 -42.15 -45.06
N VAL A 98 19.50 -42.72 -43.86
CA VAL A 98 18.67 -42.13 -42.80
C VAL A 98 19.27 -40.81 -42.29
N ASN A 99 20.60 -40.75 -42.14
CA ASN A 99 21.32 -39.53 -41.76
C ASN A 99 21.17 -38.40 -42.79
N ALA A 100 21.08 -38.74 -44.08
CA ALA A 100 20.95 -37.77 -45.16
C ALA A 100 19.51 -37.31 -45.40
N GLU A 101 18.56 -38.25 -45.41
CA GLU A 101 17.19 -37.99 -45.87
C GLU A 101 16.20 -37.73 -44.72
N VAL A 102 16.37 -38.38 -43.57
CA VAL A 102 15.38 -38.36 -42.48
C VAL A 102 15.83 -37.47 -41.32
N GLN A 103 17.10 -37.62 -40.90
CA GLN A 103 17.64 -36.96 -39.74
C GLN A 103 17.62 -35.42 -39.82
N PRO A 104 17.88 -34.77 -40.98
CA PRO A 104 17.81 -33.31 -41.06
C PRO A 104 16.39 -32.78 -40.84
N GLY A 105 15.38 -33.46 -41.40
CA GLY A 105 13.98 -33.09 -41.21
C GLY A 105 13.52 -33.28 -39.77
N LEU A 106 13.90 -34.39 -39.14
CA LEU A 106 13.60 -34.64 -37.73
C LEU A 106 14.28 -33.63 -36.81
N GLN A 107 15.55 -33.31 -37.07
CA GLN A 107 16.27 -32.30 -36.29
C GLN A 107 15.61 -30.92 -36.42
N ALA A 108 15.19 -30.51 -37.62
CA ALA A 108 14.48 -29.26 -37.83
C ALA A 108 13.16 -29.19 -37.03
N CYS A 109 12.42 -30.30 -36.95
CA CYS A 109 11.22 -30.39 -36.11
C CYS A 109 11.53 -30.26 -34.62
N LEU A 110 12.56 -30.98 -34.13
CA LEU A 110 12.99 -30.91 -32.73
C LEU A 110 13.46 -29.50 -32.35
N ASP A 111 14.24 -28.85 -33.24
CA ASP A 111 14.71 -27.48 -33.05
C ASP A 111 13.55 -26.48 -33.02
N HIS A 112 12.53 -26.68 -33.87
CA HIS A 112 11.33 -25.85 -33.86
C HIS A 112 10.55 -25.98 -32.55
N VAL A 113 10.36 -27.21 -32.04
CA VAL A 113 9.73 -27.46 -30.74
C VAL A 113 10.53 -26.81 -29.61
N ALA A 114 11.85 -26.97 -29.61
CA ALA A 114 12.72 -26.34 -28.61
C ALA A 114 12.64 -24.81 -28.65
N ALA A 115 12.57 -24.21 -29.84
CA ALA A 115 12.39 -22.77 -30.01
C ALA A 115 11.04 -22.29 -29.46
N LEU A 116 9.96 -23.03 -29.70
CA LEU A 116 8.62 -22.72 -29.17
C LEU A 116 8.61 -22.79 -27.64
N VAL A 117 9.21 -23.82 -27.03
CA VAL A 117 9.29 -23.95 -25.58
C VAL A 117 10.02 -22.75 -24.98
N ARG A 118 11.18 -22.36 -25.54
CA ARG A 118 11.92 -21.16 -25.08
C ARG A 118 11.08 -19.88 -25.22
N ALA A 119 10.43 -19.68 -26.36
CA ALA A 119 9.61 -18.49 -26.59
C ALA A 119 8.43 -18.39 -25.60
N ILE A 120 7.79 -19.53 -25.29
CA ILE A 120 6.73 -19.59 -24.28
C ILE A 120 7.30 -19.27 -22.90
N THR A 121 8.48 -19.81 -22.55
CA THR A 121 9.15 -19.50 -21.29
C THR A 121 9.41 -18.01 -21.12
N ASP A 122 10.05 -17.40 -22.11
CA ASP A 122 10.39 -15.98 -22.08
C ASP A 122 9.14 -15.08 -22.02
N LEU A 123 8.12 -15.39 -22.83
CA LEU A 123 6.89 -14.61 -22.85
C LEU A 123 6.18 -14.65 -21.49
N ARG A 124 6.18 -15.80 -20.82
CA ARG A 124 5.52 -15.97 -19.54
C ARG A 124 6.25 -15.30 -18.40
N SER A 125 7.57 -15.43 -18.32
CA SER A 125 8.36 -14.72 -17.32
C SER A 125 8.15 -13.20 -17.43
N ARG A 126 8.21 -12.64 -18.65
CA ARG A 126 7.94 -11.22 -18.88
C ARG A 126 6.53 -10.80 -18.49
N GLN A 127 5.54 -11.65 -18.74
CA GLN A 127 4.16 -11.33 -18.39
C GLN A 127 3.97 -11.24 -16.87
N GLU A 128 4.53 -12.16 -16.09
CA GLU A 128 4.41 -12.10 -14.62
C GLU A 128 5.17 -10.90 -14.03
N GLU A 129 6.36 -10.59 -14.53
CA GLU A 129 7.09 -9.37 -14.15
C GLU A 129 6.26 -8.11 -14.42
N GLN A 130 5.66 -8.00 -15.62
CA GLN A 130 4.79 -6.88 -15.97
C GLN A 130 3.57 -6.77 -15.05
N GLN A 131 2.95 -7.89 -14.67
CA GLN A 131 1.82 -7.88 -13.74
C GLN A 131 2.22 -7.45 -12.34
N GLN A 132 3.38 -7.91 -11.85
CA GLN A 132 3.90 -7.47 -10.56
C GLN A 132 4.23 -5.98 -10.56
N ASP A 133 4.86 -5.48 -11.63
CA ASP A 133 5.23 -4.08 -11.79
C ASP A 133 4.02 -3.16 -11.93
N ALA A 134 2.93 -3.62 -12.56
CA ALA A 134 1.70 -2.83 -12.71
C ALA A 134 1.04 -2.48 -11.35
N VAL A 135 1.24 -3.31 -10.31
CA VAL A 135 0.66 -3.10 -8.98
C VAL A 135 1.45 -2.07 -8.15
N LYS A 136 2.78 -1.98 -8.37
CA LYS A 136 3.69 -1.15 -7.56
C LYS A 136 3.29 0.34 -7.51
N PRO A 137 2.91 1.02 -8.62
CA PRO A 137 2.51 2.42 -8.59
C PRO A 137 1.27 2.66 -7.74
N VAL A 138 0.29 1.76 -7.80
CA VAL A 138 -0.96 1.88 -7.03
C VAL A 138 -0.69 1.71 -5.54
N VAL A 139 0.07 0.69 -5.16
CA VAL A 139 0.53 0.52 -3.77
C VAL A 139 1.34 1.72 -3.30
N GLY A 140 2.20 2.27 -4.16
CA GLY A 140 2.96 3.50 -3.90
C GLY A 140 2.07 4.71 -3.60
N LEU A 141 1.02 4.91 -4.40
CA LEU A 141 0.03 5.96 -4.18
C LEU A 141 -0.64 5.82 -2.80
N PHE A 142 -1.13 4.62 -2.47
CA PHE A 142 -1.78 4.38 -1.18
C PHE A 142 -0.81 4.51 0.00
N ARG A 143 0.48 4.19 -0.19
CA ARG A 143 1.52 4.39 0.83
C ARG A 143 1.73 5.87 1.12
N SER A 144 1.80 6.69 0.08
CA SER A 144 1.86 8.16 0.23
C SER A 144 0.59 8.72 0.87
N LEU A 145 -0.58 8.22 0.48
CA LEU A 145 -1.85 8.60 1.08
C LEU A 145 -1.90 8.26 2.58
N ALA A 146 -1.48 7.05 2.95
CA ALA A 146 -1.42 6.62 4.35
C ALA A 146 -0.50 7.52 5.19
N LYS A 147 0.65 7.92 4.64
CA LYS A 147 1.58 8.84 5.30
C LYS A 147 0.95 10.22 5.50
N ALA A 148 0.38 10.80 4.45
CA ALA A 148 -0.28 12.11 4.52
C ALA A 148 -1.46 12.10 5.51
N HIS A 149 -2.26 11.03 5.52
CA HIS A 149 -3.35 10.87 6.46
C HIS A 149 -2.87 10.78 7.92
N ALA A 150 -1.77 10.06 8.19
CA ALA A 150 -1.17 9.98 9.51
C ALA A 150 -0.66 11.36 9.99
N GLU A 151 0.02 12.09 9.11
CA GLU A 151 0.51 13.45 9.40
C GLU A 151 -0.65 14.42 9.69
N LEU A 152 -1.71 14.36 8.89
CA LEU A 152 -2.91 15.18 9.08
C LEU A 152 -3.62 14.85 10.39
N SER A 153 -3.79 13.56 10.69
CA SER A 153 -4.44 13.12 11.94
C SER A 153 -3.65 13.55 13.16
N GLN A 154 -2.33 13.46 13.11
CA GLN A 154 -1.46 13.93 14.19
C GLN A 154 -1.52 15.45 14.33
N GLY A 155 -1.49 16.20 13.23
CA GLY A 155 -1.63 17.65 13.24
C GLY A 155 -2.97 18.09 13.85
N MET A 156 -4.07 17.47 13.41
CA MET A 156 -5.41 17.74 13.94
C MET A 156 -5.51 17.43 15.44
N GLN A 157 -4.87 16.35 15.91
CA GLN A 157 -4.83 16.04 17.34
C GLN A 157 -4.02 17.08 18.14
N ARG A 158 -2.92 17.60 17.59
CA ARG A 158 -2.14 18.67 18.24
C ARG A 158 -2.96 19.95 18.35
N VAL A 159 -3.55 20.40 17.24
CA VAL A 159 -4.41 21.59 17.22
C VAL A 159 -5.54 21.44 18.23
N ARG A 160 -6.16 20.26 18.33
CA ARG A 160 -7.21 20.01 19.32
C ARG A 160 -6.72 20.16 20.77
N VAL A 161 -5.53 19.65 21.08
CA VAL A 161 -4.94 19.75 22.43
C VAL A 161 -4.52 21.18 22.74
N GLU A 162 -3.89 21.86 21.78
CA GLU A 162 -3.48 23.26 21.89
C GLU A 162 -4.69 24.17 22.11
N TYR A 163 -5.73 24.05 21.28
CA TYR A 163 -6.97 24.80 21.43
C TYR A 163 -7.65 24.55 22.79
N GLN A 164 -7.70 23.29 23.24
CA GLN A 164 -8.26 22.99 24.55
C GLN A 164 -7.43 23.63 25.68
N GLY A 165 -6.11 23.63 25.57
CA GLY A 165 -5.23 24.33 26.52
C GLY A 165 -5.45 25.84 26.51
N GLU A 166 -5.59 26.45 25.34
CA GLU A 166 -5.88 27.90 25.21
C GLU A 166 -7.24 28.30 25.80
N VAL A 167 -8.24 27.40 25.77
CA VAL A 167 -9.51 27.62 26.45
C VAL A 167 -9.33 27.52 27.96
N GLU A 168 -8.67 26.47 28.45
CA GLU A 168 -8.41 26.26 29.89
C GLU A 168 -7.57 27.42 30.49
N ASP A 169 -6.56 27.92 29.78
CA ASP A 169 -5.76 29.06 30.19
C ASP A 169 -6.60 30.35 30.24
N CYS A 170 -7.49 30.58 29.27
CA CYS A 170 -8.38 31.73 29.23
C CYS A 170 -9.38 31.74 30.39
N GLU A 171 -10.00 30.58 30.67
CA GLU A 171 -10.91 30.42 31.81
C GLU A 171 -10.18 30.72 33.12
N LYS A 172 -8.96 30.19 33.28
CA LYS A 172 -8.17 30.40 34.49
C LYS A 172 -7.70 31.85 34.66
N GLU A 173 -7.25 32.50 33.58
CA GLU A 173 -6.89 33.93 33.62
C GLU A 173 -8.07 34.79 34.07
N HIS A 174 -9.29 34.45 33.64
CA HIS A 174 -10.51 35.12 34.08
C HIS A 174 -10.84 34.85 35.55
N GLU A 175 -10.76 33.60 36.00
CA GLU A 175 -10.95 33.21 37.40
C GLU A 175 -9.96 33.96 38.32
N ASP A 176 -8.67 33.94 37.98
CA ASP A 176 -7.61 34.62 38.75
C ASP A 176 -7.85 36.14 38.80
N ALA A 177 -8.29 36.76 37.70
CA ALA A 177 -8.61 38.18 37.65
C ALA A 177 -9.86 38.52 38.49
N SER A 178 -10.91 37.70 38.43
CA SER A 178 -12.12 37.89 39.24
C SER A 178 -11.81 37.73 40.73
N GLU A 179 -11.03 36.71 41.10
CA GLU A 179 -10.66 36.47 42.49
C GLU A 179 -9.84 37.65 43.07
N GLN A 180 -8.91 38.21 42.30
CA GLN A 180 -8.15 39.40 42.73
C GLN A 180 -9.07 40.61 42.98
N VAL A 181 -9.99 40.89 42.05
CA VAL A 181 -10.92 42.02 42.18
C VAL A 181 -11.89 41.80 43.36
N GLU A 182 -12.36 40.57 43.57
CA GLU A 182 -13.20 40.21 44.71
C GLU A 182 -12.48 40.37 46.05
N GLN A 183 -11.22 39.94 46.14
CA GLN A 183 -10.39 40.10 47.34
C GLN A 183 -10.13 41.58 47.67
N GLU A 184 -9.85 42.40 46.65
CA GLU A 184 -9.68 43.85 46.83
C GLU A 184 -10.99 44.51 47.27
N LEU A 185 -12.14 44.12 46.71
CA LEU A 185 -13.45 44.63 47.11
C LEU A 185 -13.78 44.25 48.56
N ALA A 186 -13.50 43.01 48.96
CA ALA A 186 -13.68 42.55 50.34
C ALA A 186 -12.82 43.37 51.32
N ARG A 187 -11.59 43.68 50.94
CA ARG A 187 -10.71 44.53 51.74
C ARG A 187 -11.25 45.96 51.88
N VAL A 188 -11.70 46.58 50.78
CA VAL A 188 -12.31 47.92 50.82
C VAL A 188 -13.57 47.91 51.67
N HIS A 189 -14.37 46.85 51.60
CA HIS A 189 -15.55 46.67 52.44
C HIS A 189 -15.19 46.60 53.94
N ASP A 190 -14.15 45.86 54.32
CA ASP A 190 -13.68 45.79 55.70
C ASP A 190 -13.15 47.15 56.18
N GLU A 191 -12.36 47.84 55.36
CA GLU A 191 -11.88 49.21 55.64
C GLU A 191 -13.04 50.21 55.83
N MET A 192 -14.13 50.07 55.06
CA MET A 192 -15.35 50.88 55.25
C MET A 192 -16.04 50.62 56.59
N HIS A 193 -15.94 49.40 57.13
CA HIS A 193 -16.55 49.04 58.41
C HIS A 193 -15.77 49.61 59.61
N GLU A 194 -14.47 49.82 59.44
CA GLU A 194 -13.58 50.37 60.45
C GLU A 194 -13.48 51.92 60.41
N GLU A 195 -13.88 52.56 59.31
CA GLU A 195 -13.76 54.00 59.12
C GLU A 195 -14.78 54.81 59.95
N ALA A 196 -14.27 55.68 60.82
CA ALA A 196 -15.08 56.48 61.74
C ALA A 196 -15.54 57.82 61.15
N HIS A 197 -14.90 58.28 60.07
CA HIS A 197 -15.17 59.59 59.48
C HIS A 197 -15.93 59.51 58.15
N HIS A 198 -16.98 60.32 58.02
CA HIS A 198 -17.87 60.30 56.86
C HIS A 198 -17.16 60.67 55.54
N SER A 199 -16.07 61.45 55.59
CA SER A 199 -15.25 61.77 54.42
C SER A 199 -14.45 60.55 53.93
N GLY A 200 -13.81 59.79 54.82
CA GLY A 200 -13.08 58.56 54.45
C GLY A 200 -14.04 57.49 53.92
N LEU A 201 -15.25 57.41 54.49
CA LEU A 201 -16.31 56.52 54.03
C LEU A 201 -16.83 56.87 52.62
N THR A 202 -16.74 58.14 52.22
CA THR A 202 -17.09 58.58 50.87
C THR A 202 -16.01 58.19 49.86
N GLU A 203 -14.73 58.36 50.22
CA GLU A 203 -13.59 57.95 49.39
C GLU A 203 -13.54 56.42 49.19
N LEU A 204 -13.71 55.64 50.25
CA LEU A 204 -13.76 54.18 50.17
C LEU A 204 -14.95 53.68 49.34
N LYS A 205 -16.09 54.38 49.41
CA LYS A 205 -17.25 54.08 48.57
C LYS A 205 -17.00 54.37 47.09
N GLU A 206 -16.30 55.46 46.75
CA GLU A 206 -15.87 55.72 45.38
C GLU A 206 -14.88 54.67 44.87
N GLN A 207 -13.95 54.21 45.72
CA GLN A 207 -13.03 53.12 45.38
C GLN A 207 -13.76 51.79 45.15
N ALA A 208 -14.75 51.44 45.99
CA ALA A 208 -15.57 50.25 45.81
C ALA A 208 -16.36 50.29 44.48
N PHE A 209 -16.93 51.44 44.12
CA PHE A 209 -17.62 51.58 42.83
C PHE A 209 -16.66 51.50 41.63
N ALA A 210 -15.45 52.05 41.75
CA ALA A 210 -14.44 51.92 40.71
C ALA A 210 -14.05 50.44 40.49
N LYS A 211 -13.93 49.66 41.57
CA LYS A 211 -13.64 48.22 41.51
C LYS A 211 -14.80 47.40 40.93
N LEU A 212 -16.04 47.73 41.26
CA LEU A 212 -17.22 47.12 40.63
C LEU A 212 -17.30 47.40 39.12
N LEU A 213 -16.91 48.61 38.69
CA LEU A 213 -16.81 48.96 37.26
C LEU A 213 -15.69 48.20 36.54
N GLU A 214 -14.56 48.00 37.21
CA GLU A 214 -13.45 47.18 36.72
C GLU A 214 -13.89 45.72 36.53
N MET A 215 -14.64 45.18 37.50
CA MET A 215 -15.21 43.84 37.44
C MET A 215 -16.23 43.69 36.29
N GLU A 216 -17.15 44.64 36.14
CA GLU A 216 -18.10 44.68 35.02
C GLU A 216 -17.37 44.68 33.65
N GLY A 217 -16.30 45.46 33.55
CA GLY A 217 -15.46 45.51 32.36
C GLY A 217 -14.78 44.17 32.05
N ALA A 218 -14.23 43.50 33.06
CA ALA A 218 -13.58 42.20 32.92
C ALA A 218 -14.56 41.10 32.47
N TYR A 219 -15.77 41.04 33.05
CA TYR A 219 -16.80 40.09 32.62
C TYR A 219 -17.30 40.35 31.19
N ARG A 220 -17.42 41.62 30.78
CA ARG A 220 -17.82 41.96 29.41
C ARG A 220 -16.72 41.57 28.41
N ALA A 221 -15.46 41.85 28.74
CA ALA A 221 -14.32 41.48 27.90
C ALA A 221 -14.21 39.96 27.73
N HIS A 222 -14.39 39.18 28.80
CA HIS A 222 -14.42 37.72 28.71
C HIS A 222 -15.57 37.21 27.83
N ALA A 223 -16.78 37.73 28.01
CA ALA A 223 -17.93 37.34 27.19
C ALA A 223 -17.77 37.69 25.70
N GLU A 224 -17.12 38.81 25.38
CA GLU A 224 -16.77 39.19 24.00
C GLU A 224 -15.73 38.21 23.42
N GLN A 225 -14.71 37.86 24.19
CA GLN A 225 -13.65 36.94 23.78
C GLN A 225 -14.16 35.50 23.58
N ASP A 226 -15.09 35.03 24.40
CA ASP A 226 -15.77 33.74 24.24
C ASP A 226 -16.63 33.72 22.96
N CYS A 227 -17.35 34.81 22.67
CA CYS A 227 -18.18 34.93 21.47
C CYS A 227 -17.33 34.98 20.18
N GLU A 228 -16.13 35.56 20.21
CA GLU A 228 -15.21 35.57 19.07
C GLU A 228 -14.62 34.17 18.81
N LYS A 229 -14.27 33.42 19.86
CA LYS A 229 -13.74 32.05 19.74
C LYS A 229 -14.78 31.02 19.26
N GLU A 230 -16.08 31.22 19.49
CA GLU A 230 -17.16 30.35 18.96
C GLU A 230 -17.46 30.54 17.45
N HIS A 231 -16.87 31.55 16.80
CA HIS A 231 -17.16 31.92 15.40
C HIS A 231 -16.00 31.77 14.42
N GLU A 232 -14.81 31.35 14.89
CA GLU A 232 -13.65 30.95 14.07
C GLU A 232 -13.53 29.43 13.90
#